data_AF-A0A433UFQ2-F1
#
_entry.id   AF-A0A433UFQ2-F1
#
_cell.length_a   1.000
_cell.length_b   1.000
_cell.length_c   1.000
_cell.angle_alpha   90.00
_cell.angle_beta   90.00
_cell.angle_gamma   90.00
#
_symmetry.space_group_name_H-M   'P 1'
#
loop_
_entity.id
_entity.type
_entity.pdbx_description
1 polymer ?
#
loop_
_entity_poly.entity_id
_entity_poly.type
_entity_poly.pdbx_seq_one_letter_code
_entity_poly.pdbx_strand_id
1 'polypeptide(L)'
;MSMRRADRRDSNDDNIDKFPRSRQKEPTPPHELKLLLGTVRAQRDEWQERAKKNEEAASQLVHVQQEIQTYQLETNELKERTAQNYQLYLDEQQRYQQTLGLYNEQKTRATELLTKYEIASSEREMYLTLYNETKAELKFERRSKASIKGWETRRKAENERLKREIGDMVVLLRESLASKDEAVNNLYVVAERMDRIQSLVDSVDDETTSNPIGFVQKFRRIWLAIKDILSE
;
A
#
# COMPACT_ATOMS: atom_id res chain seq x y z
N MET A 1 63.40 -131.16 -13.79
CA MET A 1 62.04 -130.63 -13.58
C MET A 1 61.20 -130.91 -14.81
N SER A 2 60.04 -131.54 -14.59
CA SER A 2 58.91 -131.74 -15.52
C SER A 2 58.37 -130.38 -16.02
N MET A 3 57.81 -130.20 -17.23
CA MET A 3 56.70 -130.94 -17.84
C MET A 3 56.70 -130.88 -19.39
N ARG A 4 56.16 -131.99 -19.91
CA ARG A 4 55.62 -132.45 -21.22
C ARG A 4 55.31 -131.46 -22.37
N ARG A 5 55.70 -131.95 -23.56
CA ARG A 5 55.16 -131.64 -24.90
C ARG A 5 53.81 -132.35 -25.13
N ALA A 6 52.82 -131.60 -25.59
CA ALA A 6 51.58 -131.96 -26.32
C ALA A 6 50.72 -130.69 -26.22
N ASP A 7 50.26 -129.97 -27.23
CA ASP A 7 49.78 -130.33 -28.56
C ASP A 7 50.00 -129.14 -29.51
N ARG A 8 50.28 -129.42 -30.78
CA ARG A 8 50.16 -128.44 -31.86
C ARG A 8 48.67 -128.24 -32.14
N ARG A 9 48.09 -127.13 -31.68
CA ARG A 9 46.82 -126.61 -32.22
C ARG A 9 47.15 -125.72 -33.41
N ASP A 10 46.66 -126.10 -34.59
CA ASP A 10 46.71 -125.29 -35.80
C ASP A 10 45.88 -124.01 -35.62
N SER A 11 46.33 -122.91 -36.23
CA SER A 11 45.74 -121.56 -36.09
C SER A 11 44.37 -121.37 -36.77
N ASN A 12 43.63 -122.45 -37.01
CA ASN A 12 42.39 -122.43 -37.79
C ASN A 12 41.13 -122.61 -36.92
N ASP A 13 41.26 -122.88 -35.61
CA ASP A 13 40.12 -123.07 -34.69
C ASP A 13 39.61 -121.76 -34.06
N ASP A 14 40.41 -120.69 -34.00
CA ASP A 14 40.01 -119.42 -33.37
C ASP A 14 39.02 -118.58 -34.21
N ASN A 15 38.72 -118.99 -35.44
CA ASN A 15 37.82 -118.27 -36.35
C ASN A 15 36.35 -118.71 -36.22
N ILE A 16 36.06 -119.78 -35.47
CA ILE A 16 34.71 -120.34 -35.32
C ILE A 16 33.93 -119.65 -34.17
N ASP A 17 34.62 -119.22 -33.11
CA ASP A 17 33.96 -118.58 -31.95
C ASP A 17 33.61 -117.09 -32.18
N LYS A 18 34.28 -116.41 -33.13
CA LYS A 18 34.00 -115.00 -33.44
C LYS A 18 32.87 -114.80 -34.46
N PHE A 19 32.54 -115.83 -35.25
CA PHE A 19 31.45 -115.80 -36.21
C PHE A 19 30.72 -117.15 -36.21
N PRO A 20 29.77 -117.39 -35.28
CA PRO A 20 28.92 -118.56 -35.38
C PRO A 20 28.24 -118.52 -36.75
N ARG A 21 28.58 -119.47 -37.62
CA ARG A 21 27.84 -119.71 -38.86
C ARG A 21 26.40 -119.93 -38.47
N SER A 22 25.56 -118.94 -38.71
CA SER A 22 24.13 -119.06 -38.46
C SER A 22 23.65 -120.31 -39.20
N ARG A 23 23.10 -121.26 -38.47
CA ARG A 23 22.31 -122.35 -39.07
C ARG A 23 21.33 -121.67 -40.02
N GLN A 24 21.36 -122.05 -41.30
CA GLN A 24 20.33 -121.62 -42.25
C GLN A 24 18.99 -121.98 -41.62
N LYS A 25 18.21 -120.96 -41.26
CA LYS A 25 16.84 -121.16 -40.78
C LYS A 25 16.09 -121.92 -41.86
N GLU A 26 15.46 -123.02 -41.49
CA GLU A 26 14.54 -123.73 -42.38
C GLU A 26 13.50 -122.74 -42.94
N PRO A 27 13.08 -122.91 -44.21
CA PRO A 27 12.10 -122.04 -44.83
C PRO A 27 10.82 -122.09 -44.00
N THR A 28 10.42 -120.92 -43.50
CA THR A 28 9.26 -120.76 -42.62
C THR A 28 8.03 -121.29 -43.36
N PRO A 29 7.21 -122.17 -42.74
CA PRO A 29 6.05 -122.73 -43.41
C PRO A 29 5.09 -121.60 -43.87
N PRO A 30 4.42 -121.74 -45.03
CA PRO A 30 3.66 -120.65 -45.67
C PRO A 30 2.61 -119.97 -44.76
N HIS A 31 2.05 -120.72 -43.80
CA HIS A 31 1.09 -120.19 -42.83
C HIS A 31 1.72 -119.23 -41.81
N GLU A 32 2.93 -119.52 -41.33
CA GLU A 32 3.65 -118.65 -40.39
C GLU A 32 4.09 -117.34 -41.05
N LEU A 33 4.53 -117.41 -42.32
CA LEU A 33 4.81 -116.24 -43.14
C LEU A 33 3.60 -115.31 -43.25
N LYS A 34 2.39 -115.87 -43.41
CA LYS A 34 1.15 -115.08 -43.49
C LYS A 34 0.82 -114.37 -42.18
N LEU A 35 1.01 -115.05 -41.05
CA LEU A 35 0.87 -114.49 -39.69
C LEU A 35 1.87 -113.36 -39.46
N LEU A 36 3.14 -113.58 -39.81
CA LEU A 36 4.23 -112.62 -39.66
C LEU A 36 4.04 -111.39 -40.56
N LEU A 37 3.50 -111.57 -41.76
CA LEU A 37 3.17 -110.48 -42.67
C LEU A 37 1.95 -109.68 -42.17
N GLY A 38 1.00 -110.35 -41.49
CA GLY A 38 -0.10 -109.70 -40.77
C GLY A 38 0.37 -108.84 -39.61
N THR A 39 1.28 -109.34 -38.77
CA THR A 39 1.84 -108.58 -37.63
C THR A 39 2.72 -107.41 -38.09
N VAL A 40 3.53 -107.59 -39.13
CA VAL A 40 4.35 -106.51 -39.71
C VAL A 40 3.47 -105.39 -40.29
N ARG A 41 2.35 -105.73 -40.94
CA ARG A 41 1.39 -104.72 -41.42
C ARG A 41 0.73 -103.97 -40.27
N ALA A 42 0.29 -104.67 -39.22
CA ALA A 42 -0.28 -104.04 -38.04
C ALA A 42 0.74 -103.10 -37.35
N GLN A 43 1.98 -103.53 -37.19
CA GLN A 43 3.06 -102.68 -36.65
C GLN A 43 3.34 -101.47 -37.54
N ARG A 44 3.39 -101.64 -38.87
CA ARG A 44 3.54 -100.51 -39.80
C ARG A 44 2.40 -99.50 -39.63
N ASP A 45 1.16 -99.97 -39.54
CA ASP A 45 -0.01 -99.10 -39.43
C ASP A 45 -0.02 -98.37 -38.07
N GLU A 46 0.36 -99.04 -36.98
CA GLU A 46 0.57 -98.41 -35.66
C GLU A 46 1.67 -97.34 -35.70
N TRP A 47 2.81 -97.63 -36.34
CA TRP A 47 3.90 -96.66 -36.49
C TRP A 47 3.48 -95.47 -37.34
N GLN A 48 2.68 -95.70 -38.39
CA GLN A 48 2.14 -94.65 -39.23
C GLN A 48 1.15 -93.76 -38.47
N GLU A 49 0.30 -94.35 -37.62
CA GLU A 49 -0.61 -93.58 -36.76
C GLU A 49 0.15 -92.78 -35.69
N ARG A 50 1.18 -93.37 -35.06
CA ARG A 50 2.05 -92.66 -34.11
C ARG A 50 2.81 -91.52 -34.76
N ALA A 51 3.31 -91.71 -35.99
CA ALA A 51 3.99 -90.66 -36.73
C ALA A 51 3.06 -89.45 -36.96
N LYS A 52 1.80 -89.70 -37.36
CA LYS A 52 0.78 -88.64 -37.51
C LYS A 52 0.48 -87.93 -36.19
N LYS A 53 0.27 -88.67 -35.10
CA LYS A 53 0.03 -88.07 -33.77
C LYS A 53 1.22 -87.23 -33.29
N ASN A 54 2.45 -87.68 -33.56
CA ASN A 54 3.65 -86.91 -33.23
C ASN A 54 3.79 -85.66 -34.09
N GLU A 55 3.42 -85.71 -35.37
CA GLU A 55 3.42 -84.55 -36.27
C GLU A 55 2.37 -83.50 -35.82
N GLU A 56 1.18 -83.94 -35.44
CA GLU A 56 0.14 -83.09 -34.86
C GLU A 56 0.59 -82.48 -33.53
N ALA A 57 1.18 -83.27 -32.63
CA ALA A 57 1.70 -82.80 -31.35
C ALA A 57 2.85 -81.79 -31.53
N ALA A 58 3.75 -82.02 -32.50
CA ALA A 58 4.82 -81.07 -32.83
C ALA A 58 4.25 -79.75 -33.36
N SER A 59 3.21 -79.81 -34.19
CA SER A 59 2.51 -78.61 -34.71
C SER A 59 1.85 -77.81 -33.58
N GLN A 60 1.19 -78.49 -32.64
CA GLN A 60 0.61 -77.85 -31.45
C GLN A 60 1.67 -77.21 -30.57
N LEU A 61 2.82 -77.87 -30.39
CA LEU A 61 3.92 -77.35 -29.58
C LEU A 61 4.51 -76.06 -30.19
N VAL A 62 4.67 -76.02 -31.52
CA VAL A 62 5.08 -74.79 -32.22
C VAL A 62 4.07 -73.67 -32.03
N HIS A 63 2.77 -73.96 -32.10
CA HIS A 63 1.72 -72.96 -31.86
C HIS A 63 1.79 -72.38 -30.44
N VAL A 64 1.86 -73.25 -29.43
CA VAL A 64 2.00 -72.82 -28.03
C VAL A 64 3.28 -72.00 -27.82
N GLN A 65 4.37 -72.36 -28.48
CA GLN A 65 5.61 -71.61 -28.40
C GLN A 65 5.49 -70.20 -29.00
N GLN A 66 4.74 -70.05 -30.11
CA GLN A 66 4.43 -68.75 -30.70
C GLN A 66 3.55 -67.92 -29.77
N GLU A 67 2.51 -68.51 -29.16
CA GLU A 67 1.64 -67.82 -28.19
C GLU A 67 2.43 -67.34 -26.96
N ILE A 68 3.35 -68.15 -26.44
CA ILE A 68 4.21 -67.74 -25.32
C ILE A 68 5.07 -66.53 -25.71
N GLN A 69 5.62 -66.52 -26.94
CA GLN A 69 6.42 -65.39 -27.43
C GLN A 69 5.57 -64.12 -27.59
N THR A 70 4.34 -64.24 -28.10
CA THR A 70 3.44 -63.09 -28.22
C THR A 70 3.07 -62.52 -26.85
N TYR A 71 2.73 -63.38 -25.89
CA TYR A 71 2.41 -62.92 -24.53
C TYR A 71 3.61 -62.27 -23.84
N GLN A 72 4.82 -62.78 -24.03
CA GLN A 72 6.02 -62.16 -23.48
C GLN A 72 6.23 -60.74 -24.02
N LEU A 73 6.01 -60.54 -25.32
CA LEU A 73 6.11 -59.24 -25.97
C LEU A 73 5.04 -58.27 -25.45
N GLU A 74 3.77 -58.69 -25.40
CA GLU A 74 2.67 -57.89 -24.85
C GLU A 74 2.91 -57.51 -23.39
N THR A 75 3.44 -58.45 -22.58
CA THR A 75 3.77 -58.19 -21.17
C THR A 75 4.86 -57.12 -21.04
N ASN A 76 5.86 -57.13 -21.92
CA ASN A 76 6.91 -56.13 -21.92
C ASN A 76 6.39 -54.76 -22.36
N GLU A 77 5.56 -54.69 -23.41
CA GLU A 77 4.91 -53.44 -23.82
C GLU A 77 4.05 -52.85 -22.69
N LEU A 78 3.29 -53.67 -21.99
CA LEU A 78 2.48 -53.23 -20.84
C LEU A 78 3.35 -52.71 -19.70
N LYS A 79 4.51 -53.32 -19.42
CA LYS A 79 5.46 -52.83 -18.41
C LYS A 79 6.03 -51.47 -18.81
N GLU A 80 6.38 -51.28 -20.08
CA GLU A 80 6.89 -49.98 -20.57
C GLU A 80 5.82 -48.90 -20.49
N ARG A 81 4.58 -49.20 -20.90
CA ARG A 81 3.45 -48.26 -20.81
C ARG A 81 3.12 -47.89 -19.36
N THR A 82 3.13 -48.86 -18.45
CA THR A 82 2.89 -48.59 -17.02
C THR A 82 4.01 -47.74 -16.41
N ALA A 83 5.27 -48.02 -16.75
CA ALA A 83 6.39 -47.19 -16.33
C ALA A 83 6.28 -45.74 -16.85
N GLN A 84 5.94 -45.56 -18.13
CA GLN A 84 5.74 -44.23 -18.73
C GLN A 84 4.59 -43.47 -18.07
N ASN A 85 3.44 -44.12 -17.88
CA ASN A 85 2.29 -43.51 -17.22
C ASN A 85 2.60 -43.11 -15.77
N TYR A 86 3.38 -43.91 -15.06
CA TYR A 86 3.80 -43.58 -13.71
C TYR A 86 4.72 -42.37 -13.67
N GLN A 87 5.66 -42.25 -14.61
CA GLN A 87 6.51 -41.06 -14.73
C GLN A 87 5.70 -39.80 -15.04
N LEU A 88 4.74 -39.88 -15.97
CA LEU A 88 3.83 -38.76 -16.28
C LEU A 88 3.04 -38.30 -15.05
N TYR A 89 2.54 -39.25 -14.25
CA TYR A 89 1.85 -38.94 -13.00
C TYR A 89 2.74 -38.18 -12.01
N LEU A 90 4.01 -38.60 -11.84
CA LEU A 90 4.96 -37.92 -10.97
C LEU A 90 5.28 -36.51 -11.46
N ASP A 91 5.49 -36.35 -12.76
CA ASP A 91 5.74 -35.05 -13.39
C ASP A 91 4.56 -34.10 -13.19
N GLU A 92 3.33 -34.58 -13.39
CA GLU A 92 2.12 -33.80 -13.14
C GLU A 92 2.01 -33.41 -11.66
N GLN A 93 2.23 -34.35 -10.75
CA GLN A 93 2.22 -34.07 -9.31
C GLN A 93 3.22 -32.97 -8.94
N GLN A 94 4.43 -33.02 -9.50
CA GLN A 94 5.44 -31.99 -9.28
C GLN A 94 5.01 -30.63 -9.86
N ARG A 95 4.44 -30.60 -11.06
CA ARG A 95 3.90 -29.37 -11.68
C ARG A 95 2.78 -28.76 -10.85
N TYR A 96 1.89 -29.58 -10.29
CA TYR A 96 0.82 -29.10 -9.40
C TYR A 96 1.41 -28.46 -8.13
N GLN A 97 2.41 -29.08 -7.52
CA GLN A 97 3.08 -28.53 -6.34
C GLN A 97 3.77 -27.19 -6.66
N GLN A 98 4.46 -27.09 -7.79
CA GLN A 98 5.09 -25.85 -8.24
C GLN A 98 4.05 -24.74 -8.46
N THR A 99 2.95 -25.06 -9.14
CA THR A 99 1.86 -24.11 -9.42
C THR A 99 1.23 -23.61 -8.13
N LEU A 100 1.00 -24.49 -7.15
CA LEU A 100 0.48 -24.14 -5.85
C LEU A 100 1.44 -23.21 -5.07
N GLY A 101 2.75 -23.45 -5.18
CA GLY A 101 3.78 -22.56 -4.64
C GLY A 101 3.71 -21.15 -5.23
N LEU A 102 3.69 -21.04 -6.57
CA LEU A 102 3.58 -19.76 -7.27
C LEU A 102 2.28 -19.02 -6.93
N TYR A 103 1.16 -19.73 -6.84
CA TYR A 103 -0.11 -19.13 -6.44
C TYR A 103 -0.03 -18.52 -5.04
N ASN A 104 0.55 -19.24 -4.07
CA ASN A 104 0.71 -18.72 -2.71
C ASN A 104 1.64 -17.51 -2.67
N GLU A 105 2.73 -17.51 -3.45
CA GLU A 105 3.62 -16.35 -3.55
C GLU A 105 2.87 -15.13 -4.11
N GLN A 106 2.10 -15.30 -5.19
CA GLN A 106 1.30 -14.22 -5.77
C GLN A 106 0.23 -13.72 -4.79
N LYS A 107 -0.38 -14.63 -4.02
CA LYS A 107 -1.32 -14.27 -2.98
C LYS A 107 -0.66 -13.39 -1.91
N THR A 108 0.54 -13.74 -1.45
CA THR A 108 1.30 -12.92 -0.49
C THR A 108 1.64 -11.55 -1.08
N ARG A 109 2.15 -11.50 -2.31
CA ARG A 109 2.45 -10.24 -3.01
C ARG A 109 1.22 -9.34 -3.16
N ALA A 110 0.06 -9.92 -3.47
CA ALA A 110 -1.20 -9.19 -3.57
C ALA A 110 -1.60 -8.61 -2.21
N THR A 111 -1.45 -9.37 -1.12
CA THR A 111 -1.73 -8.86 0.23
C THR A 111 -0.79 -7.71 0.63
N GLU A 112 0.50 -7.79 0.30
CA GLU A 112 1.46 -6.71 0.55
C GLU A 112 1.16 -5.45 -0.26
N LEU A 113 0.72 -5.60 -1.51
CA LEU A 113 0.31 -4.45 -2.33
C LEU A 113 -0.94 -3.79 -1.77
N LEU A 114 -1.89 -4.58 -1.28
CA LEU A 114 -3.12 -4.08 -0.68
C LEU A 114 -2.82 -3.28 0.60
N THR A 115 -1.95 -3.77 1.49
CA THR A 115 -1.57 -3.02 2.69
C THR A 115 -0.82 -1.73 2.35
N LYS A 116 0.07 -1.74 1.36
CA LYS A 116 0.75 -0.52 0.88
C LYS A 116 -0.25 0.50 0.31
N TYR A 117 -1.25 0.02 -0.43
CA TYR A 117 -2.30 0.88 -0.97
C TYR A 117 -3.14 1.53 0.14
N GLU A 118 -3.52 0.76 1.17
CA GLU A 118 -4.25 1.29 2.33
C GLU A 118 -3.45 2.36 3.07
N ILE A 119 -2.17 2.13 3.31
CA ILE A 119 -1.26 3.11 3.92
C ILE A 119 -1.22 4.39 3.07
N ALA A 120 -0.92 4.29 1.78
CA ALA A 120 -0.86 5.45 0.88
C ALA A 120 -2.21 6.20 0.81
N SER A 121 -3.34 5.48 0.87
CA SER A 121 -4.67 6.10 0.91
C SER A 121 -4.88 6.90 2.20
N SER A 122 -4.50 6.34 3.36
CA SER A 122 -4.58 7.05 4.63
C SER A 122 -3.67 8.27 4.71
N GLU A 123 -2.45 8.18 4.17
CA GLU A 123 -1.52 9.31 4.07
C GLU A 123 -2.11 10.42 3.19
N ARG A 124 -2.70 10.06 2.04
CA ARG A 124 -3.37 11.01 1.16
C ARG A 124 -4.51 11.74 1.88
N GLU A 125 -5.32 11.01 2.64
CA GLU A 125 -6.41 11.60 3.42
C GLU A 125 -5.89 12.57 4.48
N MET A 126 -4.84 12.20 5.21
CA MET A 126 -4.17 13.06 6.18
C MET A 126 -3.61 14.34 5.53
N TYR A 127 -2.97 14.25 4.37
CA TYR A 127 -2.49 15.45 3.66
C TYR A 127 -3.64 16.35 3.19
N LEU A 128 -4.75 15.74 2.79
CA LEU A 128 -5.95 16.48 2.37
C LEU A 128 -6.59 17.22 3.55
N THR A 129 -6.65 16.61 4.74
CA THR A 129 -7.15 17.29 5.95
C THR A 129 -6.23 18.46 6.32
N LEU A 130 -4.91 18.23 6.38
CA LEU A 130 -3.93 19.28 6.70
C LEU A 130 -3.98 20.45 5.71
N TYR A 131 -4.12 20.17 4.42
CA TYR A 131 -4.28 21.21 3.40
C TYR A 131 -5.56 22.04 3.62
N ASN A 132 -6.67 21.39 3.98
CA ASN A 132 -7.92 22.09 4.24
C ASN A 132 -7.86 22.94 5.52
N GLU A 133 -7.21 22.44 6.57
CA GLU A 133 -6.96 23.16 7.82
C GLU A 133 -6.11 24.41 7.59
N THR A 134 -4.94 24.26 6.97
CA THR A 134 -4.05 25.38 6.64
C THR A 134 -4.74 26.43 5.75
N LYS A 135 -5.58 25.98 4.80
CA LYS A 135 -6.41 26.88 3.99
C LYS A 135 -7.45 27.63 4.82
N ALA A 136 -8.04 26.99 5.83
CA ALA A 136 -8.99 27.62 6.75
C ALA A 136 -8.31 28.63 7.67
N GLU A 137 -7.16 28.27 8.25
CA GLU A 137 -6.32 29.16 9.07
C GLU A 137 -5.89 30.41 8.30
N LEU A 138 -5.41 30.23 7.07
CA LEU A 138 -5.00 31.36 6.22
C LEU A 138 -6.18 32.28 5.87
N LYS A 139 -7.38 31.73 5.67
CA LYS A 139 -8.60 32.55 5.52
C LYS A 139 -8.93 33.31 6.81
N PHE A 140 -8.79 32.67 7.97
CA PHE A 140 -9.02 33.29 9.27
C PHE A 140 -8.03 34.43 9.52
N GLU A 141 -6.73 34.21 9.31
CA GLU A 141 -5.71 35.24 9.44
C GLU A 141 -5.98 36.44 8.53
N ARG A 142 -6.34 36.21 7.27
CA ARG A 142 -6.67 37.29 6.33
C ARG A 142 -7.86 38.12 6.82
N ARG A 143 -8.89 37.48 7.38
CA ARG A 143 -10.04 38.18 7.98
C ARG A 143 -9.63 38.97 9.23
N SER A 144 -8.82 38.38 10.10
CA SER A 144 -8.31 39.03 11.30
C SER A 144 -7.46 40.26 10.98
N LYS A 145 -6.51 40.14 10.05
CA LYS A 145 -5.66 41.27 9.59
C LYS A 145 -6.51 42.39 8.97
N ALA A 146 -7.51 42.05 8.17
CA ALA A 146 -8.44 43.04 7.62
C ALA A 146 -9.25 43.74 8.71
N SER A 147 -9.72 43.00 9.73
CA SER A 147 -10.45 43.55 10.87
C SER A 147 -9.60 44.50 11.71
N ILE A 148 -8.37 44.10 12.05
CA ILE A 148 -7.41 44.93 12.80
C ILE A 148 -7.11 46.21 12.03
N LYS A 149 -6.83 46.13 10.73
CA LYS A 149 -6.58 47.31 9.89
C LYS A 149 -7.80 48.24 9.85
N GLY A 150 -9.01 47.69 9.77
CA GLY A 150 -10.25 48.47 9.79
C GLY A 150 -10.51 49.14 11.14
N TRP A 151 -10.23 48.46 12.25
CA TRP A 151 -10.30 49.04 13.58
C TRP A 151 -9.29 50.19 13.77
N GLU A 152 -8.04 49.97 13.36
CA GLU A 152 -6.98 50.97 13.48
C GLU A 152 -7.28 52.23 12.64
N THR A 153 -7.83 52.05 11.45
CA THR A 153 -8.25 53.16 10.58
C THR A 153 -9.39 53.97 11.22
N ARG A 154 -10.40 53.30 11.79
CA ARG A 154 -11.52 53.96 12.50
C ARG A 154 -11.04 54.70 13.75
N ARG A 155 -10.19 54.06 14.56
CA ARG A 155 -9.61 54.65 15.76
C ARG A 155 -8.79 55.91 15.45
N LYS A 156 -7.98 55.88 14.38
CA LYS A 156 -7.19 57.03 13.95
C LYS A 156 -8.07 58.19 13.47
N ALA A 157 -9.10 57.90 12.67
CA ALA A 157 -10.05 58.91 12.21
C ALA A 157 -10.80 59.59 13.37
N GLU A 158 -11.23 58.80 14.37
CA GLU A 158 -11.89 59.34 15.56
C GLU A 158 -10.94 60.19 16.41
N ASN A 159 -9.70 59.75 16.61
CA ASN A 159 -8.69 60.55 17.30
C ASN A 159 -8.42 61.88 16.59
N GLU A 160 -8.37 61.92 15.26
CA GLU A 160 -8.22 63.16 14.50
C GLU A 160 -9.47 64.04 14.54
N ARG A 161 -10.66 63.47 14.73
CA ARG A 161 -11.90 64.24 15.01
C ARG A 161 -11.84 64.88 16.38
N LEU A 162 -11.52 64.08 17.41
CA LEU A 162 -11.41 64.56 18.80
C LEU A 162 -10.33 65.63 18.96
N LYS A 163 -9.18 65.48 18.30
CA LYS A 163 -8.14 66.53 18.30
C LYS A 163 -8.63 67.86 17.73
N ARG A 164 -9.43 67.83 16.67
CA ARG A 164 -10.03 69.02 16.08
C ARG A 164 -11.03 69.67 17.04
N GLU A 165 -11.95 68.89 17.60
CA GLU A 165 -12.89 69.38 18.62
C GLU A 165 -12.18 69.98 19.84
N ILE A 166 -11.14 69.33 20.35
CA ILE A 166 -10.33 69.85 21.44
C ILE A 166 -9.65 71.16 21.03
N GLY A 167 -9.11 71.24 19.81
CA GLY A 167 -8.53 72.46 19.26
C GLY A 167 -9.54 73.60 19.22
N ASP A 168 -10.74 73.36 18.69
CA ASP A 168 -11.83 74.34 18.60
C ASP A 168 -12.28 74.79 19.99
N MET A 169 -12.44 73.86 20.94
CA MET A 169 -12.77 74.18 22.34
C MET A 169 -11.67 75.02 22.99
N VAL A 170 -10.39 74.76 22.72
CA VAL A 170 -9.28 75.56 23.24
C VAL A 170 -9.29 76.98 22.66
N VAL A 171 -9.63 77.15 21.38
CA VAL A 171 -9.80 78.47 20.77
C VAL A 171 -10.94 79.23 21.44
N LEU A 172 -12.11 78.61 21.57
CA LEU A 172 -13.27 79.20 22.26
C LEU A 172 -12.95 79.60 23.70
N LEU A 173 -12.20 78.77 24.43
CA LEU A 173 -11.76 79.08 25.79
C LEU A 173 -10.81 80.27 25.83
N ARG A 174 -9.87 80.36 24.89
CA ARG A 174 -8.94 81.51 24.78
C ARG A 174 -9.69 82.81 24.48
N GLU A 175 -10.64 82.77 23.54
CA GLU A 175 -11.48 83.93 23.21
C GLU A 175 -12.33 84.36 24.40
N SER A 176 -12.92 83.41 25.14
CA SER A 176 -13.69 83.70 26.35
C SER A 176 -12.82 84.31 27.47
N LEU A 177 -11.60 83.81 27.67
CA LEU A 177 -10.66 84.37 28.64
C LEU A 177 -10.21 85.78 28.25
N ALA A 178 -9.87 86.01 26.97
CA ALA A 178 -9.50 87.34 26.48
C ALA A 178 -10.64 88.36 26.67
N SER A 179 -11.89 87.96 26.38
CA SER A 179 -13.06 88.79 26.63
C SER A 179 -13.28 89.07 28.13
N LYS A 180 -13.00 88.10 29.01
CA LYS A 180 -13.04 88.31 30.46
C LYS A 180 -11.97 89.31 30.92
N ASP A 181 -10.74 89.18 30.43
CA ASP A 181 -9.66 90.11 30.76
C ASP A 181 -9.99 91.53 30.29
N GLU A 182 -10.59 91.68 29.11
CA GLU A 182 -11.09 92.97 28.60
C GLU A 182 -12.18 93.56 29.52
N ALA A 183 -13.15 92.75 29.94
CA ALA A 183 -14.20 93.18 30.86
C ALA A 183 -13.65 93.60 32.25
N VAL A 184 -12.66 92.86 32.76
CA VAL A 184 -11.96 93.18 34.02
C VAL A 184 -11.18 94.48 33.89
N ASN A 185 -10.45 94.69 32.80
CA ASN A 185 -9.75 95.95 32.53
C ASN A 185 -10.71 97.14 32.47
N ASN A 186 -11.87 96.98 31.82
CA ASN A 186 -12.90 98.02 31.78
C ASN A 186 -13.42 98.37 33.19
N LEU A 187 -13.58 97.37 34.07
CA LEU A 187 -13.97 97.62 35.47
C LEU A 187 -12.89 98.36 36.26
N TYR A 188 -11.60 98.10 36.02
CA TYR A 188 -10.52 98.88 36.63
C TYR A 188 -10.54 100.34 36.20
N VAL A 189 -10.78 100.62 34.91
CA VAL A 189 -10.95 102.00 34.41
C VAL A 189 -12.13 102.69 35.08
N VAL A 190 -13.26 101.99 35.27
CA VAL A 190 -14.40 102.52 36.01
C VAL A 190 -14.05 102.78 37.47
N ALA A 191 -13.36 101.86 38.14
CA ALA A 191 -12.92 102.03 39.52
C ALA A 191 -12.00 103.25 39.69
N GLU A 192 -11.03 103.44 38.79
CA GLU A 192 -10.14 104.62 38.81
C GLU A 192 -10.92 105.92 38.59
N ARG A 193 -11.94 105.93 37.73
CA ARG A 193 -12.86 107.08 37.57
C ARG A 193 -13.63 107.34 38.87
N MET A 194 -14.12 106.30 39.54
CA MET A 194 -14.83 106.44 40.81
C MET A 194 -13.90 106.97 41.91
N ASP A 195 -12.65 106.52 41.99
CA ASP A 195 -11.66 107.04 42.94
C ASP A 195 -11.30 108.51 42.66
N ARG A 196 -11.18 108.91 41.39
CA ARG A 196 -11.00 110.32 40.99
C ARG A 196 -12.20 111.18 41.40
N ILE A 197 -13.43 110.67 41.24
CA ILE A 197 -14.64 111.35 41.71
C ILE A 197 -14.65 111.44 43.24
N GLN A 198 -14.33 110.34 43.94
CA GLN A 198 -14.33 110.28 45.38
C GLN A 198 -13.29 111.23 45.99
N SER A 199 -12.06 111.26 45.47
CA SER A 199 -11.04 112.23 45.91
C SER A 199 -11.44 113.69 45.68
N LEU A 200 -12.15 114.00 44.58
CA LEU A 200 -12.73 115.33 44.37
C LEU A 200 -13.82 115.65 45.41
N VAL A 201 -14.63 114.66 45.78
CA VAL A 201 -15.66 114.79 46.82
C VAL A 201 -15.02 114.96 48.21
N ASP A 202 -14.05 114.13 48.58
CA ASP A 202 -13.36 114.19 49.87
C ASP A 202 -12.57 115.51 50.04
N SER A 203 -12.06 116.09 48.95
CA SER A 203 -11.44 117.42 48.96
C SER A 203 -12.39 118.58 49.35
N VAL A 204 -13.70 118.32 49.43
CA VAL A 204 -14.70 119.25 49.95
C VAL A 204 -14.72 119.25 51.48
N ASP A 205 -14.44 118.12 52.12
CA ASP A 205 -14.57 117.95 53.58
C ASP A 205 -13.33 118.44 54.35
N ASP A 206 -12.14 118.40 53.75
CA ASP A 206 -10.88 118.78 54.44
C ASP A 206 -10.59 120.29 54.51
N GLU A 207 -11.29 121.14 53.73
CA GLU A 207 -11.08 122.60 53.72
C GLU A 207 -12.26 123.35 54.35
N THR A 208 -12.13 123.74 55.62
CA THR A 208 -13.10 124.58 56.34
C THR A 208 -13.12 126.03 55.83
N THR A 209 -13.78 126.29 54.71
CA THR A 209 -14.06 127.67 54.25
C THR A 209 -15.36 128.20 54.87
N SER A 210 -15.27 129.12 55.83
CA SER A 210 -16.41 129.72 56.56
C SER A 210 -17.23 130.74 55.73
N ASN A 211 -17.36 130.55 54.40
CA ASN A 211 -18.01 131.51 53.51
C ASN A 211 -18.97 130.82 52.51
N PRO A 212 -20.30 131.03 52.61
CA PRO A 212 -21.31 130.25 51.88
C PRO A 212 -21.27 130.43 50.35
N ILE A 213 -20.80 131.57 49.84
CA ILE A 213 -20.67 131.83 48.39
C ILE A 213 -19.51 131.06 47.75
N GLY A 214 -18.41 130.86 48.49
CA GLY A 214 -17.25 130.08 48.02
C GLY A 214 -17.59 128.60 47.87
N PHE A 215 -18.43 128.09 48.76
CA PHE A 215 -18.92 126.71 48.76
C PHE A 215 -19.69 126.39 47.46
N VAL A 216 -20.65 127.24 47.07
CA VAL A 216 -21.46 127.03 45.85
C VAL A 216 -20.61 127.06 44.57
N GLN A 217 -19.58 127.91 44.51
CA GLN A 217 -18.67 127.94 43.37
C GLN A 217 -17.74 126.72 43.31
N LYS A 218 -17.31 126.18 44.46
CA LYS A 218 -16.51 124.94 44.55
C LYS A 218 -17.33 123.74 44.10
N PHE A 219 -18.58 123.62 44.56
CA PHE A 219 -19.52 122.59 44.08
C PHE A 219 -19.74 122.67 42.57
N ARG A 220 -19.87 123.87 42.01
CA ARG A 220 -20.02 124.03 40.56
C ARG A 220 -18.79 123.56 39.78
N ARG A 221 -17.58 123.79 40.27
CA ARG A 221 -16.34 123.31 39.64
C ARG A 221 -16.18 121.80 39.75
N ILE A 222 -16.45 121.24 40.93
CA ILE A 222 -16.41 119.79 41.17
C ILE A 222 -17.47 119.09 40.32
N TRP A 223 -18.68 119.64 40.22
CA TRP A 223 -19.72 119.10 39.35
C TRP A 223 -19.31 119.08 37.87
N LEU A 224 -18.64 120.14 37.38
CA LEU A 224 -18.10 120.16 36.02
C LEU A 224 -16.98 119.12 35.84
N ALA A 225 -16.07 118.97 36.81
CA ALA A 225 -15.00 117.98 36.76
C ALA A 225 -15.55 116.53 36.80
N ILE A 226 -16.57 116.25 37.61
CA ILE A 226 -17.26 114.95 37.63
C ILE A 226 -17.93 114.68 36.29
N LYS A 227 -18.57 115.70 35.70
CA LYS A 227 -19.22 115.57 34.39
C LYS A 227 -18.21 115.26 33.29
N ASP A 228 -17.03 115.87 33.32
CA ASP A 228 -15.95 115.60 32.37
C ASP A 228 -15.41 114.16 32.55
N ILE A 229 -15.14 113.72 33.80
CA ILE A 229 -14.69 112.33 34.10
C ILE A 229 -15.71 111.28 33.66
N LEU A 230 -17.02 111.55 33.79
CA LEU A 230 -18.07 110.64 33.33
C LEU A 230 -18.23 110.62 31.81
N SER A 231 -17.67 111.59 31.10
CA SER A 231 -17.71 111.68 29.63
C SER A 231 -16.48 111.10 28.92
N GLU A 232 -15.39 110.86 29.67
CA GLU A 232 -14.27 109.99 29.24
C GLU A 232 -14.74 108.56 28.99
#